data_AF-A0A1M7E9A2-F1
#
_entry.id   AF-A0A1M7E9A2-F1
#
_cell.length_a   1.000
_cell.length_b   1.000
_cell.length_c   1.000
_cell.angle_alpha   90.00
_cell.angle_beta   90.00
_cell.angle_gamma   90.00
#
_symmetry.space_group_name_H-M   'P 1'
#
loop_
_entity.id
_entity.type
_entity.pdbx_description
1 polymer ?
#
loop_
_entity_poly.entity_id
_entity_poly.type
_entity_poly.pdbx_seq_one_letter_code
_entity_poly.pdbx_strand_id
1 'polypeptide(L)' 'MSLGLKELLEKTASWPEEDQAELAEAAAEIEARRTGRYVMTDAERAAVDNGLQQVRRGEFASDIEMQSFWKRFGVA' A
#
# COMPACT_ATOMS: atom_id res chain seq x y z
N MET A 1 -8.65 -23.10 11.32
CA MET A 1 -7.65 -22.11 11.76
C MET A 1 -6.73 -22.81 12.73
N SER A 2 -5.40 -22.73 12.58
CA SER A 2 -4.49 -23.27 13.62
C SER A 2 -4.64 -22.42 14.88
N LEU A 3 -4.43 -23.03 16.05
CA LEU A 3 -4.46 -22.29 17.34
C LEU A 3 -3.53 -21.07 17.30
N GLY A 4 -2.31 -21.26 16.78
CA GLY A 4 -1.33 -20.17 16.67
C GLY A 4 -1.76 -19.02 15.76
N LEU A 5 -2.49 -19.26 14.66
CA LEU A 5 -2.98 -18.18 13.80
C LEU A 5 -4.07 -17.37 14.50
N LYS A 6 -4.95 -18.05 15.24
CA LYS A 6 -6.01 -17.38 15.99
C LYS A 6 -5.45 -16.49 17.10
N GLU A 7 -4.51 -17.02 17.89
CA GLU A 7 -3.85 -16.26 18.96
C GLU A 7 -3.04 -15.08 18.43
N LEU A 8 -2.43 -15.21 17.25
CA LEU A 8 -1.74 -14.11 16.59
C LEU A 8 -2.71 -12.97 16.25
N LEU A 9 -3.82 -13.28 15.58
CA LEU A 9 -4.82 -12.28 15.17
C LEU A 9 -5.51 -11.60 16.37
N GLU A 10 -5.66 -12.31 17.50
CA GLU A 10 -6.18 -11.70 18.72
C GLU A 10 -5.20 -10.69 19.33
N LYS A 11 -3.89 -10.96 19.25
CA LYS A 11 -2.85 -10.04 19.74
C LYS A 11 -2.69 -8.81 18.86
N THR A 12 -2.88 -8.95 17.55
CA THR A 12 -2.67 -7.84 16.60
C THR A 12 -3.70 -6.72 16.80
N ALA A 13 -4.86 -7.03 17.39
CA ALA A 13 -5.88 -6.03 17.71
C ALA A 13 -5.40 -4.93 18.67
N SER A 14 -4.36 -5.18 19.48
CA SER A 14 -3.77 -4.18 20.38
C SER A 14 -2.54 -3.48 19.80
N TRP A 15 -2.15 -3.79 18.55
CA TRP A 15 -1.00 -3.16 17.93
C TRP A 15 -1.32 -1.72 17.49
N PRO A 16 -0.30 -0.87 17.31
CA PRO A 16 -0.42 0.36 16.55
C PRO A 16 -1.09 0.13 15.18
N GLU A 17 -1.81 1.12 14.69
CA GLU A 17 -2.54 1.04 13.41
C GLU A 17 -1.59 0.79 12.22
N GLU A 18 -0.37 1.32 12.28
CA GLU A 18 0.69 1.10 11.28
C GLU A 18 1.05 -0.40 11.17
N ASP A 19 1.32 -1.05 12.31
CA ASP A 19 1.66 -2.47 12.34
C ASP A 19 0.47 -3.36 11.92
N GLN A 20 -0.77 -2.95 12.24
CA GLN A 20 -1.98 -3.63 11.76
C GLN A 20 -2.14 -3.50 10.24
N ALA A 21 -1.84 -2.32 9.69
CA ALA A 21 -1.89 -2.06 8.26
C ALA A 21 -0.83 -2.88 7.51
N GLU A 22 0.40 -2.95 8.03
CA GLU A 22 1.48 -3.78 7.46
C GLU A 22 1.07 -5.26 7.41
N LEU A 23 0.46 -5.79 8.49
CA LEU A 23 -0.02 -7.16 8.51
C LEU A 23 -1.16 -7.40 7.50
N ALA A 24 -2.06 -6.44 7.35
CA ALA A 24 -3.15 -6.50 6.38
C ALA A 24 -2.61 -6.52 4.93
N GLU A 25 -1.59 -5.72 4.64
CA GLU A 25 -0.91 -5.70 3.34
C GLU A 25 -0.26 -7.05 3.04
N ALA A 26 0.52 -7.60 3.99
CA ALA A 26 1.14 -8.92 3.84
C ALA A 26 0.11 -10.03 3.60
N ALA A 27 -1.05 -9.98 4.27
CA ALA A 27 -2.14 -10.91 4.04
C ALA A 27 -2.75 -10.75 2.63
N ALA A 28 -2.94 -9.52 2.16
CA ALA A 28 -3.44 -9.23 0.83
C ALA A 28 -2.49 -9.73 -0.27
N GLU A 29 -1.17 -9.61 -0.09
CA GLU A 29 -0.18 -10.17 -1.01
C GLU A 29 -0.22 -11.70 -1.08
N ILE A 30 -0.42 -12.37 0.06
CA ILE A 30 -0.59 -13.83 0.10
C ILE A 30 -1.84 -14.23 -0.70
N GLU A 31 -2.96 -13.55 -0.48
CA GLU A 31 -4.20 -13.82 -1.21
C GLU A 31 -4.07 -13.53 -2.71
N ALA A 32 -3.36 -12.46 -3.08
CA ALA A 32 -3.09 -12.13 -4.48
C ALA A 32 -2.27 -13.22 -5.17
N ARG A 33 -1.23 -13.76 -4.51
CA ARG A 33 -0.46 -14.90 -5.06
C ARG A 33 -1.30 -16.17 -5.19
N ARG A 34 -2.24 -16.41 -4.28
CA ARG A 34 -3.12 -17.60 -4.30
C ARG A 34 -4.20 -17.52 -5.37
N THR A 35 -4.76 -16.33 -5.59
CA THR A 35 -5.91 -16.12 -6.50
C THR A 35 -5.51 -15.54 -7.86
N GLY A 36 -4.29 -15.03 -7.98
CA GLY A 36 -3.83 -14.25 -9.12
C GLY A 36 -4.41 -12.83 -9.17
N ARG A 37 -5.10 -12.36 -8.11
CA ARG A 37 -5.77 -11.06 -8.10
C ARG A 37 -5.56 -10.31 -6.77
N TYR A 38 -4.98 -9.12 -6.86
CA TYR A 38 -4.95 -8.16 -5.75
C TYR A 38 -6.29 -7.41 -5.66
N VAL A 39 -6.85 -7.31 -4.47
CA VAL A 39 -8.06 -6.52 -4.20
C VAL A 39 -7.64 -5.29 -3.43
N MET A 40 -7.67 -4.13 -4.09
CA MET A 40 -7.38 -2.85 -3.47
C MET A 40 -8.36 -2.56 -2.33
N THR A 41 -7.83 -2.06 -1.23
CA THR A 41 -8.57 -1.37 -0.18
C THR A 41 -9.29 -0.14 -0.74
N ASP A 42 -10.28 0.36 -0.01
CA ASP A 42 -11.01 1.58 -0.41
C ASP A 42 -10.08 2.80 -0.45
N ALA A 43 -9.10 2.87 0.45
CA ALA A 43 -8.09 3.92 0.48
C ALA A 43 -7.18 3.88 -0.76
N GLU A 44 -6.65 2.71 -1.12
CA GLU A 44 -5.83 2.55 -2.32
C GLU A 44 -6.64 2.85 -3.59
N ARG A 45 -7.89 2.38 -3.66
CA ARG A 45 -8.78 2.68 -4.78
C ARG A 45 -9.00 4.19 -4.92
N ALA A 46 -9.28 4.88 -3.82
CA ALA A 46 -9.44 6.32 -3.80
C ALA A 46 -8.15 7.06 -4.22
N ALA A 47 -6.99 6.57 -3.80
CA ALA A 47 -5.69 7.13 -4.19
C ALA A 47 -5.43 6.97 -5.70
N VAL A 48 -5.71 5.80 -6.27
CA VAL A 48 -5.61 5.55 -7.71
C VAL A 48 -6.57 6.46 -8.48
N ASP A 49 -7.83 6.54 -8.04
CA ASP A 49 -8.83 7.42 -8.68
C ASP A 49 -8.39 8.88 -8.64
N ASN A 50 -7.85 9.34 -7.51
CA ASN A 50 -7.30 10.68 -7.38
C ASN A 50 -6.16 10.93 -8.39
N GLY A 51 -5.19 10.01 -8.48
CA GLY A 51 -4.09 10.08 -9.44
C GLY A 51 -4.59 10.13 -10.89
N LEU A 52 -5.59 9.32 -11.24
CA LEU A 52 -6.21 9.36 -12.58
C LEU A 52 -6.85 10.72 -12.90
N GLN A 53 -7.41 11.40 -11.88
CA GLN A 53 -7.94 12.75 -12.06
C GLN A 53 -6.83 13.79 -12.21
N GLN A 54 -5.71 13.67 -11.46
CA GLN A 54 -4.54 14.54 -11.61
C GLN A 54 -3.96 14.45 -13.04
N VAL A 55 -3.81 13.22 -13.55
CA VAL A 55 -3.39 12.96 -14.94
C VAL A 55 -4.28 13.68 -15.95
N ARG A 56 -5.61 13.59 -15.79
CA ARG A 56 -6.56 14.30 -16.67
C ARG A 56 -6.42 15.83 -16.63
N ARG A 57 -5.98 16.39 -15.49
CA ARG A 57 -5.71 17.81 -15.32
C ARG A 57 -4.30 18.23 -15.75
N GLY A 58 -3.43 17.28 -16.11
CA GLY A 58 -2.03 17.56 -16.41
C GLY A 58 -1.20 17.88 -15.17
N GLU A 59 -1.65 17.48 -13.98
CA GLU A 59 -0.94 17.66 -12.72
C GLU A 59 0.11 16.56 -12.58
N PHE A 60 1.32 16.86 -13.04
CA PHE A 60 2.49 16.02 -12.89
C PHE A 60 3.57 16.76 -12.10
N ALA A 61 4.42 16.02 -11.39
CA ALA A 61 5.65 16.58 -10.87
C ALA A 61 6.51 17.08 -12.03
N SER A 62 7.11 18.26 -11.86
CA SER A 62 8.06 18.81 -12.81
C SER A 62 9.35 18.00 -12.87
N ASP A 63 10.11 18.15 -13.97
CA ASP A 63 11.41 17.50 -14.13
C ASP A 63 12.39 17.87 -13.00
N ILE A 64 12.32 19.10 -12.49
CA ILE A 64 13.18 19.60 -11.40
C ILE A 64 12.83 18.90 -10.09
N GLU A 65 11.53 18.75 -9.79
CA GLU A 65 11.06 18.03 -8.60
C GLU A 65 11.48 16.56 -8.67
N MET A 66 11.31 15.91 -9.82
CA MET A 66 11.75 14.53 -10.02
C MET A 66 13.27 14.39 -9.88
N GLN A 67 14.07 15.24 -10.50
CA GLN A 67 15.54 15.20 -10.34
C GLN A 67 15.96 15.36 -8.88
N SER A 68 15.29 16.24 -8.13
CA SER A 68 15.58 16.46 -6.72
C SER A 68 15.22 15.23 -5.88
N PHE A 69 14.09 14.59 -6.19
CA PHE A 69 13.69 13.32 -5.59
C PHE A 69 14.73 12.22 -5.85
N TRP A 70 15.12 11.99 -7.10
CA TRP A 70 16.09 10.94 -7.45
C TRP A 70 17.45 11.14 -6.77
N LYS A 71 17.95 12.38 -6.72
CA LYS A 71 19.20 12.70 -6.00
C LYS A 71 19.12 12.40 -4.51
N ARG A 72 17.98 12.70 -3.87
CA ARG A 72 17.75 12.41 -2.45
C ARG A 72 17.84 10.91 -2.14
N PHE A 73 17.39 10.06 -3.06
CA PHE A 73 17.35 8.61 -2.88
C PHE A 73 18.50 7.84 -3.58
N GLY A 74 19.46 8.55 -4.19
CA GLY A 74 20.68 7.95 -4.74
C GLY A 74 20.48 7.12 -6.01
N VAL A 75 19.46 7.42 -6.81
CA VAL A 75 19.10 6.69 -8.04
C VAL A 75 19.56 7.45 -9.30
N ALA A 76 20.29 8.56 -9.15
CA ALA A 76 20.77 9.43 -10.23
C ALA A 76 22.26 9.76 -10.08
#